data_AF-A0A6A3A4J6-F1
#
_entry.id   AF-A0A6A3A4J6-F1
#
_cell.length_a   1.000
_cell.length_b   1.000
_cell.length_c   1.000
_cell.angle_alpha   90.00
_cell.angle_beta   90.00
_cell.angle_gamma   90.00
#
_symmetry.space_group_name_H-M   'P 1'
#
loop_
_entity.id
_entity.type
_entity.pdbx_description
1 polymer ?
#
loop_
_entity_poly.entity_id
_entity_poly.type
_entity_poly.pdbx_seq_one_letter_code
_entity_poly.pdbx_strand_id
1 'polypeptide(L)'
;MIGSIRAFHEQPSDVKAKFYTRDITTGVNFISNVDLFNSKAASWRDTLQIKLSPTLPELETIPEVCRDEDHIGGLQIKHEGDWVDVKPVHGSLVINIADILQILSNDKYISVEHRVLANPSDEPRVSIAVFYNPSAREALYSPFSELTSPEKPPRYREFIYHDYMRRFFTKELDGKTLTNYYRV
;
A
#
# COMPACT_ATOMS: atom_id res chain seq x y z
N MET A 1 -4.09 -18.95 0.05
CA MET A 1 -2.88 -18.11 0.10
C MET A 1 -1.89 -18.47 1.21
N ILE A 2 -2.35 -18.94 2.38
CA ILE A 2 -1.45 -19.26 3.50
C ILE A 2 -0.45 -20.37 3.18
N GLY A 3 -0.86 -21.43 2.48
CA GLY A 3 0.05 -22.55 2.16
C GLY A 3 1.32 -22.13 1.42
N SER A 4 1.22 -21.22 0.44
CA SER A 4 2.37 -20.77 -0.36
C SER A 4 3.21 -19.69 0.33
N ILE A 5 2.56 -18.77 1.05
CA ILE A 5 3.27 -17.81 1.90
C ILE A 5 4.01 -18.58 2.99
N ARG A 6 3.33 -19.49 3.69
CA ARG A 6 3.95 -20.38 4.67
C ARG A 6 5.08 -21.20 4.05
N ALA A 7 4.86 -21.86 2.91
CA ALA A 7 5.89 -22.66 2.25
C ALA A 7 7.10 -21.82 1.80
N PHE A 8 6.90 -20.60 1.31
CA PHE A 8 8.01 -19.70 1.00
C PHE A 8 8.75 -19.27 2.27
N HIS A 9 8.05 -18.91 3.34
CA HIS A 9 8.66 -18.44 4.58
C HIS A 9 9.30 -19.56 5.42
N GLU A 10 8.80 -20.79 5.30
CA GLU A 10 9.38 -22.01 5.86
C GLU A 10 10.61 -22.50 5.08
N GLN A 11 10.93 -21.93 3.90
CA GLN A 11 12.16 -22.27 3.19
C GLN A 11 13.42 -21.85 3.97
N PRO A 12 14.54 -22.59 3.79
CA PRO A 12 15.84 -22.20 4.31
C PRO A 12 16.24 -20.76 3.92
N SER A 13 16.94 -20.08 4.83
CA SER A 13 17.29 -18.66 4.66
C SER A 13 18.14 -18.38 3.42
N ASP A 14 19.00 -19.31 3.01
CA ASP A 14 19.82 -19.25 1.80
C ASP A 14 18.99 -19.33 0.51
N VAL A 15 17.83 -19.99 0.55
CA VAL A 15 16.88 -20.04 -0.57
C VAL A 15 16.12 -18.72 -0.67
N LYS A 16 15.61 -18.21 0.45
CA LYS A 16 14.91 -16.91 0.51
C LYS A 16 15.82 -15.72 0.19
N ALA A 17 17.11 -15.80 0.53
CA ALA A 17 18.11 -14.76 0.27
C ALA A 17 18.28 -14.44 -1.21
N LYS A 18 17.97 -15.37 -2.12
CA LYS A 18 18.02 -15.17 -3.57
C LYS A 18 17.01 -14.13 -4.06
N PHE A 19 15.92 -13.95 -3.32
CA PHE A 19 14.87 -12.96 -3.60
C PHE A 19 15.00 -11.71 -2.73
N TYR A 20 15.92 -11.71 -1.75
CA TYR A 20 16.14 -10.57 -0.86
C TYR A 20 16.79 -9.43 -1.63
N THR A 21 16.07 -8.32 -1.76
CA THR A 21 16.62 -7.11 -2.35
C THR A 21 16.01 -5.87 -1.72
N ARG A 22 16.84 -4.84 -1.53
CA ARG A 22 16.37 -3.50 -1.14
C ARG A 22 16.05 -2.63 -2.36
N ASP A 23 16.36 -3.14 -3.55
CA ASP A 23 16.04 -2.48 -4.82
C ASP A 23 14.58 -2.76 -5.20
N ILE A 24 13.74 -1.76 -4.94
CA ILE A 24 12.30 -1.77 -5.23
C ILE A 24 11.97 -1.54 -6.71
N THR A 25 12.97 -1.43 -7.58
CA THR A 25 12.75 -1.27 -9.03
C THR A 25 12.47 -2.60 -9.72
N THR A 26 12.87 -3.71 -9.11
CA THR A 26 12.71 -5.09 -9.59
C THR A 26 11.24 -5.56 -9.59
N GLY A 27 10.91 -6.60 -10.37
CA GLY A 27 9.53 -7.09 -10.57
C GLY A 27 9.03 -8.05 -9.49
N VAL A 28 9.94 -8.71 -8.77
CA VAL A 28 9.67 -9.57 -7.61
C VAL A 28 10.76 -9.31 -6.58
N ASN A 29 10.37 -8.97 -5.36
CA ASN A 29 11.27 -8.66 -4.26
C ASN A 29 10.75 -9.26 -2.95
N PHE A 30 11.67 -9.82 -2.16
CA PHE A 30 11.45 -10.20 -0.77
C PHE A 30 12.18 -9.21 0.13
N ILE A 31 11.48 -8.66 1.12
CA ILE A 31 12.06 -7.80 2.16
C ILE A 31 11.61 -8.32 3.51
N SER A 32 12.54 -8.41 4.46
CA SER A 32 12.28 -8.93 5.80
C SER A 32 12.02 -7.84 6.85
N ASN A 33 12.41 -6.59 6.56
CA ASN A 33 12.19 -5.44 7.43
C ASN A 33 12.07 -4.16 6.58
N VAL A 34 11.04 -3.37 6.83
CA VAL A 34 10.81 -2.06 6.18
C VAL A 34 11.38 -0.88 6.98
N ASP A 35 11.69 -1.09 8.26
CA ASP A 35 12.00 -0.03 9.24
C ASP A 35 13.17 -0.39 10.18
N LEU A 36 14.03 -1.35 9.79
CA LEU A 36 15.07 -1.97 10.63
C LEU A 36 15.99 -1.00 11.38
N PHE A 37 16.21 0.20 10.84
CA PHE A 37 17.10 1.20 11.43
C PHE A 37 16.39 2.23 12.33
N ASN A 38 15.07 2.24 12.32
CA ASN A 38 14.24 3.16 13.13
C ASN A 38 13.47 2.41 14.22
N SER A 39 13.20 1.12 14.04
CA SER A 39 12.50 0.30 15.04
C SER A 39 13.44 -0.24 16.11
N LYS A 40 13.02 -0.16 17.38
CA LYS A 40 13.71 -0.77 18.53
C LYS A 40 13.58 -2.30 18.59
N ALA A 41 12.86 -2.92 17.65
CA ALA A 41 12.71 -4.36 17.52
C ALA A 41 12.64 -4.78 16.04
N ALA A 42 13.22 -5.94 15.70
CA ALA A 42 13.03 -6.55 14.39
C ALA A 42 11.54 -6.93 14.23
N SER A 43 10.87 -6.30 13.28
CA SER A 43 9.46 -6.54 12.94
C SER A 43 9.43 -7.39 11.66
N TRP A 44 9.21 -8.68 11.84
CA TRP A 44 9.19 -9.68 10.78
C TRP A 44 7.78 -9.63 10.16
N ARG A 45 7.63 -8.90 9.07
CA ARG A 45 6.39 -8.87 8.26
C ARG A 45 6.72 -9.24 6.84
N ASP A 46 6.63 -10.53 6.61
CA ASP A 46 6.71 -11.18 5.31
C ASP A 46 5.77 -10.52 4.28
N THR A 47 6.34 -9.86 3.27
CA THR A 47 5.59 -9.08 2.26
C THR A 47 5.88 -9.60 0.85
N LEU A 48 4.83 -10.02 0.13
CA LEU A 48 4.86 -10.32 -1.30
C LEU A 48 4.37 -9.10 -2.09
N GLN A 49 5.16 -8.63 -3.06
CA GLN A 49 4.79 -7.53 -3.95
C GLN A 49 4.69 -8.03 -5.39
N ILE A 50 3.56 -7.74 -6.03
CA ILE A 50 3.30 -8.05 -7.45
C ILE A 50 3.14 -6.72 -8.19
N LYS A 51 4.07 -6.41 -9.09
CA LYS A 51 4.11 -5.13 -9.81
C LYS A 51 3.38 -5.28 -11.14
N LEU A 52 2.33 -4.47 -11.37
CA LEU A 52 1.50 -4.54 -12.58
C LEU A 52 1.93 -3.58 -13.71
N SER A 53 3.04 -2.85 -13.53
CA SER A 53 3.50 -1.82 -14.46
C SER A 53 5.02 -1.59 -14.33
N PRO A 54 5.77 -1.30 -15.43
CA PRO A 54 5.30 -1.09 -16.81
C PRO A 54 4.92 -2.37 -17.55
N THR A 55 5.34 -3.52 -17.03
CA THR A 55 5.06 -4.84 -17.59
C THR A 55 4.10 -5.56 -16.68
N LEU A 56 3.01 -6.11 -17.23
CA LEU A 56 2.09 -6.95 -16.49
C LEU A 56 2.77 -8.30 -16.19
N PRO A 57 2.59 -8.86 -14.98
CA PRO A 57 3.03 -10.21 -14.69
C PRO A 57 2.15 -11.19 -15.46
N GLU A 58 2.77 -12.25 -15.99
CA GLU A 58 2.01 -13.38 -16.56
C GLU A 58 1.15 -13.99 -15.47
N LEU A 59 -0.13 -14.26 -15.77
CA LEU A 59 -1.08 -14.77 -14.78
C LEU A 59 -0.57 -16.07 -14.12
N GLU A 60 0.11 -16.91 -14.90
CA GLU A 60 0.77 -18.15 -14.52
C GLU A 60 1.88 -17.96 -13.49
N THR A 61 2.50 -16.77 -13.44
CA THR A 61 3.54 -16.41 -12.46
C THR A 61 2.97 -15.92 -11.13
N ILE A 62 1.67 -15.59 -11.09
CA ILE A 62 0.94 -15.32 -9.85
C ILE A 62 0.55 -16.66 -9.22
N PRO A 63 0.94 -16.94 -7.96
CA PRO A 63 0.58 -18.18 -7.30
C PRO A 63 -0.93 -18.44 -7.38
N GLU A 64 -1.32 -19.65 -7.80
CA GLU A 64 -2.72 -20.05 -8.01
C GLU A 64 -3.61 -19.72 -6.80
N VAL A 65 -3.05 -19.88 -5.61
CA VAL A 65 -3.71 -19.65 -4.33
C VAL A 65 -3.97 -18.17 -3.99
N CYS A 66 -3.50 -17.25 -4.83
CA CYS A 66 -3.73 -15.80 -4.79
C CYS A 66 -4.79 -15.37 -5.83
N ARG A 67 -5.51 -16.30 -6.46
CA ARG A 67 -6.49 -15.98 -7.51
C ARG A 67 -7.95 -15.93 -7.04
N ASP A 68 -8.24 -16.38 -5.82
CA ASP A 68 -9.59 -16.40 -5.21
C ASP A 68 -9.70 -15.44 -4.01
N GLU A 69 -10.85 -14.76 -3.86
CA GLU A 69 -11.20 -13.93 -2.70
C GLU A 69 -11.77 -14.77 -1.54
N ASP A 70 -11.40 -14.42 -0.30
CA ASP A 70 -12.08 -14.99 0.87
C ASP A 70 -13.34 -14.18 1.26
N HIS A 71 -14.19 -14.80 2.08
CA HIS A 71 -15.42 -14.19 2.56
C HIS A 71 -15.26 -13.58 3.97
N ILE A 72 -14.01 -13.47 4.47
CA ILE A 72 -13.72 -13.14 5.86
C ILE A 72 -13.47 -11.62 5.97
N GLY A 73 -14.33 -10.94 6.74
CA GLY A 73 -14.28 -9.49 6.96
C GLY A 73 -13.08 -9.01 7.77
N GLY A 74 -13.17 -7.82 8.37
CA GLY A 74 -12.15 -7.29 9.30
C GLY A 74 -11.45 -6.03 8.82
N LEU A 75 -11.66 -5.60 7.56
CA LEU A 75 -11.31 -4.25 7.13
C LEU A 75 -12.28 -3.25 7.76
N GLN A 76 -11.73 -2.22 8.39
CA GLN A 76 -12.47 -1.07 8.90
C GLN A 76 -11.96 0.22 8.26
N ILE A 77 -12.88 1.13 7.98
CA ILE A 77 -12.59 2.50 7.55
C ILE A 77 -13.04 3.48 8.62
N LYS A 78 -12.39 4.63 8.68
CA LYS A 78 -12.79 5.72 9.59
C LYS A 78 -13.76 6.65 8.86
N HIS A 79 -15.01 6.70 9.32
CA HIS A 79 -16.07 7.52 8.75
C HIS A 79 -16.69 8.36 9.86
N GLU A 80 -16.70 9.69 9.70
CA GLU A 80 -17.27 10.63 10.67
C GLU A 80 -16.72 10.50 12.11
N GLY A 81 -15.48 10.01 12.25
CA GLY A 81 -14.81 9.81 13.53
C GLY A 81 -14.91 8.39 14.07
N ASP A 82 -15.85 7.60 13.55
CA ASP A 82 -16.08 6.22 13.97
C ASP A 82 -15.42 5.21 13.02
N TRP A 83 -15.09 4.04 13.55
CA TRP A 83 -14.61 2.91 12.76
C TRP A 83 -15.80 2.08 12.28
N VAL A 84 -15.90 1.89 10.97
CA VAL A 84 -17.00 1.18 10.32
C VAL A 84 -16.46 -0.04 9.57
N ASP A 85 -17.10 -1.20 9.75
CA ASP A 85 -16.74 -2.43 9.05
C ASP A 85 -17.10 -2.36 7.56
N VAL A 86 -16.14 -2.76 6.73
CA VAL A 86 -16.37 -3.01 5.30
C VAL A 86 -16.76 -4.48 5.15
N LYS A 87 -18.03 -4.74 4.86
CA LYS A 87 -18.53 -6.11 4.65
C LYS A 87 -18.08 -6.63 3.29
N PRO A 88 -17.41 -7.79 3.22
CA PRO A 88 -17.10 -8.43 1.94
C PRO A 88 -18.39 -8.71 1.17
N VAL A 89 -18.42 -8.33 -0.11
CA VAL A 89 -19.49 -8.70 -1.04
C VAL A 89 -18.86 -9.57 -2.11
N HIS A 90 -19.43 -10.74 -2.35
CA HIS A 90 -18.90 -11.71 -3.29
C HIS A 90 -18.78 -11.11 -4.71
N GLY A 91 -17.61 -11.26 -5.33
CA GLY A 91 -17.34 -10.77 -6.69
C GLY A 91 -17.16 -9.26 -6.77
N SER A 92 -16.86 -8.58 -5.65
CA SER A 92 -16.68 -7.13 -5.59
C SER A 92 -15.27 -6.76 -5.14
N LEU A 93 -14.75 -5.64 -5.68
CA LEU A 93 -13.49 -5.06 -5.25
C LEU A 93 -13.75 -3.88 -4.31
N VAL A 94 -12.94 -3.78 -3.26
CA VAL A 94 -12.86 -2.57 -2.45
C VAL A 94 -11.81 -1.64 -3.06
N ILE A 95 -12.22 -0.43 -3.45
CA ILE A 95 -11.33 0.60 -3.98
C ILE A 95 -11.21 1.72 -2.95
N ASN A 96 -9.99 2.05 -2.54
CA ASN A 96 -9.72 3.18 -1.67
C ASN A 96 -8.82 4.22 -2.35
N ILE A 97 -9.04 5.48 -1.97
CA ILE A 97 -8.21 6.61 -2.40
C ILE A 97 -6.99 6.68 -1.49
N ALA A 98 -5.81 6.89 -2.08
CA ALA A 98 -4.56 7.12 -1.37
C ALA A 98 -4.18 8.60 -1.33
N ASP A 99 -3.29 8.95 -0.41
CA ASP A 99 -2.83 10.32 -0.13
C ASP A 99 -2.37 11.08 -1.40
N ILE A 100 -1.67 10.40 -2.31
CA ILE A 100 -1.20 11.03 -3.55
C ILE A 100 -2.38 11.56 -4.37
N LEU A 101 -3.43 10.76 -4.57
CA LEU A 101 -4.60 11.20 -5.34
C LEU A 101 -5.39 12.28 -4.58
N GLN A 102 -5.39 12.28 -3.24
CA GLN A 102 -5.94 13.39 -2.46
C GLN A 102 -5.17 14.70 -2.72
N ILE A 103 -3.84 14.64 -2.74
CA ILE A 103 -2.98 15.80 -3.05
C ILE A 103 -3.23 16.29 -4.47
N LEU A 104 -3.13 15.41 -5.47
CA LEU A 104 -3.31 15.74 -6.88
C LEU A 104 -4.71 16.28 -7.18
N SER A 105 -5.73 15.79 -6.47
CA SER A 105 -7.10 16.25 -6.63
C SER A 105 -7.45 17.54 -5.88
N ASN A 106 -6.48 18.15 -5.18
CA ASN A 106 -6.68 19.32 -4.35
C ASN A 106 -7.83 19.15 -3.33
N ASP A 107 -7.79 18.04 -2.57
CA ASP A 107 -8.83 17.61 -1.61
C ASP A 107 -10.21 17.27 -2.23
N LYS A 108 -10.35 17.16 -3.56
CA LYS A 108 -11.61 16.70 -4.18
C LYS A 108 -11.92 15.24 -3.84
N TYR A 109 -10.89 14.39 -3.75
CA TYR A 109 -11.00 13.03 -3.27
C TYR A 109 -10.23 12.89 -1.96
N ILE A 110 -10.81 12.22 -0.97
CA ILE A 110 -10.23 12.12 0.37
C ILE A 110 -9.69 10.69 0.58
N SER A 111 -8.42 10.61 0.95
CA SER A 111 -7.78 9.38 1.43
C SER A 111 -8.28 9.09 2.84
N VAL A 112 -8.91 7.94 3.07
CA VAL A 112 -9.54 7.61 4.35
C VAL A 112 -8.64 6.70 5.17
N GLU A 113 -8.56 6.97 6.48
CA GLU A 113 -7.88 6.07 7.41
C GLU A 113 -8.59 4.71 7.41
N HIS A 114 -7.82 3.65 7.31
CA HIS A 114 -8.33 2.29 7.36
C HIS A 114 -7.42 1.41 8.20
N ARG A 115 -7.99 0.37 8.80
CA ARG A 115 -7.28 -0.62 9.60
C ARG A 115 -7.84 -2.00 9.34
N VAL A 116 -7.07 -3.03 9.65
CA VAL A 116 -7.55 -4.41 9.65
C VAL A 116 -7.48 -4.91 11.08
N LEU A 117 -8.61 -5.39 11.61
CA LEU A 117 -8.65 -6.03 12.92
C LEU A 117 -8.00 -7.42 12.84
N ALA A 118 -7.35 -7.84 13.93
CA ALA A 118 -6.93 -9.23 14.05
C ALA A 118 -8.17 -10.12 14.00
N ASN A 119 -8.13 -11.18 13.17
CA ASN A 119 -9.25 -12.09 13.05
C ASN A 119 -9.39 -12.92 14.32
N PRO A 120 -10.53 -12.87 15.05
CA PRO A 120 -10.73 -13.71 16.23
C PRO A 120 -11.19 -15.14 15.89
N SER A 121 -11.48 -15.43 14.62
CA SER A 121 -11.87 -16.76 14.15
C SER A 121 -10.66 -17.68 13.93
N ASP A 122 -10.88 -18.98 14.04
CA ASP A 122 -9.89 -20.02 13.67
C ASP A 122 -9.68 -20.10 12.14
N GLU A 123 -10.54 -19.48 11.34
CA GLU A 123 -10.39 -19.41 9.89
C GLU A 123 -9.40 -18.32 9.46
N PRO A 124 -8.51 -18.58 8.52
CA PRO A 124 -7.54 -17.59 8.08
C PRO A 124 -8.12 -16.52 7.15
N ARG A 125 -7.94 -15.24 7.51
CA ARG A 125 -8.21 -14.09 6.63
C ARG A 125 -7.04 -13.80 5.69
N VAL A 126 -7.34 -13.52 4.44
CA VAL A 126 -6.48 -13.38 3.28
C VAL A 126 -6.99 -12.19 2.46
N SER A 127 -6.13 -11.23 2.16
CA SER A 127 -6.47 -10.11 1.28
C SER A 127 -5.31 -9.75 0.37
N ILE A 128 -5.62 -9.39 -0.88
CA ILE A 128 -4.65 -8.91 -1.85
C ILE A 128 -4.92 -7.43 -2.09
N ALA A 129 -3.92 -6.59 -1.82
CA ALA A 129 -3.99 -5.16 -2.08
C ALA A 129 -3.14 -4.81 -3.31
N VAL A 130 -3.76 -4.18 -4.30
CA VAL A 130 -3.09 -3.70 -5.52
C VAL A 130 -2.97 -2.18 -5.46
N PHE A 131 -1.75 -1.67 -5.59
CA PHE A 131 -1.47 -0.23 -5.50
C PHE A 131 -1.16 0.36 -6.87
N TYR A 132 -2.07 1.18 -7.39
CA TYR A 132 -1.86 1.94 -8.61
C TYR A 132 -1.20 3.28 -8.29
N ASN A 133 0.11 3.34 -8.49
CA ASN A 133 0.92 4.50 -8.21
C ASN A 133 1.49 5.12 -9.49
N PRO A 134 1.86 6.42 -9.47
CA PRO A 134 2.55 7.02 -10.60
C PRO A 134 3.86 6.29 -10.93
N SER A 135 4.19 6.16 -12.22
CA SER A 135 5.40 5.48 -12.68
C SER A 135 6.63 6.40 -12.72
N ALA A 136 6.44 7.69 -12.99
CA ALA A 136 7.52 8.66 -13.14
C ALA A 136 8.04 9.14 -11.78
N ARG A 137 9.00 8.40 -11.20
CA ARG A 137 9.59 8.68 -9.87
C ARG A 137 10.22 10.07 -9.77
N GLU A 138 10.88 10.52 -10.82
CA GLU A 138 11.61 11.80 -10.84
C GLU A 138 10.75 12.99 -11.31
N ALA A 139 9.48 12.75 -11.65
CA ALA A 139 8.59 13.82 -12.07
C ALA A 139 8.15 14.67 -10.88
N LEU A 140 7.90 15.95 -11.17
CA LEU A 140 7.31 16.89 -10.25
C LEU A 140 5.79 16.72 -10.28
N TYR A 141 5.20 16.53 -9.11
CA TYR A 141 3.76 16.37 -8.91
C TYR A 141 3.22 17.55 -8.12
N SER A 142 2.05 18.03 -8.52
CA SER A 142 1.32 19.12 -7.89
C SER A 142 -0.19 18.91 -8.10
N PRO A 143 -1.06 19.62 -7.37
CA PRO A 143 -2.50 19.59 -7.67
C PRO A 143 -2.78 19.86 -9.14
N PHE A 144 -3.67 19.06 -9.74
CA PHE A 144 -4.08 19.21 -11.14
C PHE A 144 -4.60 20.62 -11.38
N SER A 145 -4.07 21.28 -12.42
CA SER A 145 -4.38 22.67 -12.72
C SER A 145 -5.87 22.87 -12.98
N GLU A 146 -6.55 21.87 -13.55
CA GLU A 146 -8.00 21.83 -13.79
C GLU A 146 -8.84 21.81 -12.50
N LEU A 147 -8.22 21.51 -11.36
CA LEU A 147 -8.86 21.46 -10.03
C LEU A 147 -8.42 22.62 -9.12
N THR A 148 -7.72 23.60 -9.70
CA THR A 148 -7.25 24.81 -9.03
C THR A 148 -7.71 26.08 -9.76
N SER A 149 -7.96 27.15 -9.03
CA SER A 149 -8.27 28.49 -9.57
C SER A 149 -7.83 29.58 -8.59
N PRO A 150 -7.89 30.87 -8.93
CA PRO A 150 -7.66 31.95 -7.96
C PRO A 150 -8.57 31.86 -6.72
N GLU A 151 -9.82 31.43 -6.89
CA GLU A 151 -10.80 31.24 -5.82
C GLU A 151 -10.59 29.93 -5.05
N LYS A 152 -9.96 28.93 -5.69
CA LYS A 152 -9.59 27.64 -5.09
C LYS A 152 -8.10 27.35 -5.34
N PRO A 153 -7.18 28.04 -4.62
CA PRO A 153 -5.76 27.88 -4.85
C PRO A 153 -5.27 26.46 -4.52
N PRO A 154 -4.08 26.06 -4.99
CA PRO A 154 -3.45 24.81 -4.60
C PRO A 154 -3.27 24.73 -3.07
N ARG A 155 -3.82 23.69 -2.44
CA ARG A 155 -3.65 23.43 -1.00
C ARG A 155 -2.37 22.68 -0.68
N TYR A 156 -1.65 22.22 -1.69
CA TYR A 156 -0.47 21.38 -1.55
C TYR A 156 0.65 21.93 -2.40
N ARG A 157 1.87 21.89 -1.84
CA ARG A 157 3.09 22.25 -2.55
C ARG A 157 3.47 21.15 -3.53
N GLU A 158 4.21 21.53 -4.55
CA GLU A 158 4.81 20.59 -5.48
C GLU A 158 5.85 19.69 -4.80
N PHE A 159 6.01 18.47 -5.31
CA PHE A 159 6.95 17.50 -4.77
C PHE A 159 7.45 16.52 -5.83
N ILE A 160 8.66 16.00 -5.64
CA ILE A 160 9.19 14.89 -6.46
C ILE A 160 8.66 13.58 -5.87
N TYR A 161 8.11 12.70 -6.72
CA TYR A 161 7.48 11.46 -6.24
C TYR A 161 8.46 10.50 -5.56
N HIS A 162 9.71 10.45 -6.01
CA HIS A 162 10.78 9.72 -5.34
C HIS A 162 10.98 10.18 -3.88
N ASP A 163 10.99 11.49 -3.62
CA ASP A 163 11.18 12.04 -2.27
C ASP A 163 9.96 11.77 -1.37
N TYR A 164 8.75 11.87 -1.94
CA TYR A 164 7.52 11.46 -1.26
C TYR A 164 7.63 10.02 -0.77
N MET A 165 8.07 9.11 -1.64
CA MET A 165 8.15 7.69 -1.32
C MET A 165 9.28 7.38 -0.34
N ARG A 166 10.43 8.04 -0.48
CA ARG A 166 11.50 7.99 0.52
C ARG A 166 10.95 8.36 1.90
N ARG A 167 10.22 9.46 2.00
CA ARG A 167 9.62 9.91 3.26
C ARG A 167 8.52 8.99 3.76
N PHE A 168 7.73 8.42 2.86
CA PHE A 168 6.70 7.43 3.19
C PHE A 168 7.29 6.19 3.87
N PHE A 169 8.46 5.71 3.40
CA PHE A 169 9.11 4.53 3.97
C PHE A 169 9.99 4.83 5.20
N THR A 170 10.42 6.08 5.40
CA THR A 170 11.26 6.44 6.55
C THR A 170 10.49 7.01 7.75
N LYS A 171 9.23 7.42 7.56
CA LYS A 171 8.37 7.90 8.66
C LYS A 171 7.87 6.75 9.54
N GLU A 172 7.64 7.04 10.81
CA GLU A 172 6.89 6.16 11.71
C GLU A 172 5.41 6.09 11.32
N LEU A 173 4.70 5.04 11.77
CA LEU A 173 3.26 4.83 11.58
C LEU A 173 2.43 5.83 12.41
N ASP A 174 2.45 7.10 12.02
CA ASP A 174 1.67 8.17 12.66
C ASP A 174 0.71 8.80 11.64
N GLY A 175 -0.42 8.14 11.40
CA GLY A 175 -1.58 8.67 10.66
C GLY A 175 -1.28 9.47 9.37
N LYS A 176 -2.02 10.58 9.19
CA LYS A 176 -1.96 11.48 8.01
C LYS A 176 -0.79 12.49 8.01
N THR A 177 0.29 12.18 8.71
CA THR A 177 1.48 13.05 8.82
C THR A 177 2.07 13.46 7.46
N LEU A 178 1.99 12.61 6.45
CA LEU A 178 2.60 12.87 5.14
C LEU A 178 1.77 13.80 4.26
N THR A 179 0.45 13.61 4.18
CA THR A 179 -0.44 14.54 3.48
C THR A 179 -0.34 15.94 4.07
N ASN A 180 -0.30 16.05 5.40
CA ASN A 180 -0.14 17.34 6.10
C ASN A 180 1.21 18.01 5.84
N TYR A 181 2.29 17.24 5.69
CA TYR A 181 3.62 17.78 5.39
C TYR A 181 3.65 18.57 4.08
N TYR A 182 2.91 18.11 3.06
CA TYR A 182 2.86 18.77 1.76
C TYR A 182 1.81 19.88 1.68
N ARG A 183 0.96 20.06 2.70
CA ARG A 183 -0.03 21.14 2.71
C ARG A 183 0.65 22.52 2.76
N VAL A 184 0.02 23.52 2.14
CA VAL A 184 0.40 24.95 2.16
C VAL A 184 -0.48 25.69 3.15
#